data_AF-A0A2R6JPN6-F1
#
_entry.id   AF-A0A2R6JPN6-F1
#
_cell.length_a   1.000
_cell.length_b   1.000
_cell.length_c   1.000
_cell.angle_alpha   90.00
_cell.angle_beta   90.00
_cell.angle_gamma   90.00
#
_symmetry.space_group_name_H-M   'P 1'
#
loop_
_entity.id
_entity.type
_entity.pdbx_description
1 polymer ?
#
loop_
_entity_poly.entity_id
_entity_poly.type
_entity_poly.pdbx_seq_one_letter_code
_entity_poly.pdbx_strand_id
1 'polypeptide(L)'
;MGEAYLVAVKPSARRTSRAAAEWVAERGPHRRFESKRLAREWARETSPQGHTFWIQDAHPLDSGPADGYLLARRHRGHDREPPGEQASLGGC
;
A
#
# COMPACT_ATOMS: atom_id res chain seq x y z
N MET A 1 -4.29 25.29 -5.22
CA MET A 1 -3.47 24.51 -4.28
C MET A 1 -4.06 23.11 -4.23
N GLY A 2 -3.34 22.09 -4.68
CA GLY A 2 -3.79 20.71 -4.54
C GLY A 2 -3.74 20.33 -3.07
N GLU A 3 -4.81 19.74 -2.56
CA GLU A 3 -4.85 19.23 -1.18
C GLU A 3 -3.78 18.14 -1.03
N ALA A 4 -2.97 18.25 0.04
CA ALA A 4 -1.92 17.28 0.30
C ALA A 4 -2.53 15.89 0.51
N TYR A 5 -2.14 14.92 -0.32
CA TYR A 5 -2.66 13.56 -0.31
C TYR A 5 -1.79 12.66 0.59
N LEU A 6 -2.34 12.25 1.73
CA LEU A 6 -1.67 11.38 2.69
C LEU A 6 -1.88 9.90 2.34
N VAL A 7 -0.78 9.21 2.08
CA VAL A 7 -0.76 7.76 1.87
C VAL A 7 -0.26 7.05 3.12
N ALA A 8 -1.03 6.10 3.64
CA ALA A 8 -0.61 5.18 4.68
C ALA A 8 -0.13 3.84 4.10
N VAL A 9 0.97 3.30 4.63
CA VAL A 9 1.45 1.96 4.25
C VAL A 9 0.71 0.90 5.06
N LYS A 10 -0.14 0.12 4.39
CA LYS A 10 -0.92 -0.94 5.03
C LYS A 10 0.00 -2.04 5.60
N PRO A 11 -0.34 -2.65 6.76
CA PRO A 11 0.44 -3.73 7.34
C PRO A 11 0.61 -4.95 6.40
N SER A 12 -0.39 -5.22 5.55
CA SER A 12 -0.29 -6.25 4.52
C SER A 12 0.86 -5.98 3.54
N ALA A 13 1.05 -4.71 3.14
CA ALA A 13 2.14 -4.34 2.23
C ALA A 13 3.52 -4.62 2.87
N ARG A 14 3.67 -4.35 4.17
CA ARG A 14 4.90 -4.63 4.93
C ARG A 14 5.18 -6.12 5.05
N ARG A 15 4.13 -6.93 5.26
CA ARG A 15 4.27 -8.40 5.30
C ARG A 15 4.62 -8.98 3.93
N THR A 16 4.10 -8.38 2.85
CA THR A 16 4.36 -8.84 1.48
C THR A 16 5.70 -8.40 0.93
N SER A 17 6.22 -7.23 1.32
CA SER A 17 7.48 -6.71 0.80
C SER A 17 8.38 -6.17 1.90
N ARG A 18 9.58 -6.74 2.00
CA ARG A 18 10.63 -6.24 2.90
C ARG A 18 11.00 -4.79 2.62
N ALA A 19 11.03 -4.38 1.35
CA ALA A 19 11.30 -2.99 0.97
C ALA A 19 10.24 -2.03 1.55
N ALA A 20 8.96 -2.43 1.58
CA ALA A 20 7.91 -1.63 2.21
C ALA A 20 8.06 -1.59 3.75
N ALA A 21 8.50 -2.68 4.37
CA ALA A 21 8.75 -2.73 5.81
C ALA A 21 9.94 -1.85 6.22
N GLU A 22 11.07 -1.97 5.52
CA GLU A 22 12.27 -1.14 5.71
C GLU A 22 11.94 0.34 5.51
N TRP A 23 11.16 0.64 4.47
CA TRP A 23 10.78 2.01 4.20
C TRP A 23 9.93 2.63 5.33
N VAL A 24 9.05 1.85 5.93
CA VAL A 24 8.29 2.31 7.10
C VAL A 24 9.17 2.43 8.35
N ALA A 25 10.16 1.55 8.52
CA ALA A 25 11.12 1.67 9.62
C ALA A 25 11.93 2.97 9.51
N GLU A 26 12.36 3.34 8.30
CA GLU A 26 13.21 4.51 8.05
C GLU A 26 12.43 5.83 8.00
N ARG A 27 11.25 5.84 7.35
CA ARG A 27 10.50 7.08 7.05
C ARG A 27 9.15 7.17 7.75
N GLY A 28 8.73 6.11 8.42
CA GLY A 28 7.45 6.02 9.07
C GLY A 28 6.32 5.46 8.18
N PRO A 29 5.15 5.22 8.78
CA PRO A 29 4.04 4.51 8.14
C PRO A 29 3.22 5.37 7.17
N HIS A 30 3.50 6.66 7.06
CA HIS A 30 2.73 7.62 6.28
C HIS A 30 3.64 8.43 5.38
N ARG A 31 3.18 8.73 4.16
CA ARG A 31 3.82 9.66 3.24
C ARG A 31 2.83 10.64 2.66
N ARG A 32 3.17 11.92 2.74
CA ARG A 32 2.43 13.01 2.10
C ARG A 32 2.90 13.18 0.66
N PHE A 33 1.95 13.42 -0.23
CA PHE A 33 2.17 13.80 -1.62
C PHE A 33 1.42 15.10 -1.91
N GLU A 34 1.90 15.87 -2.88
CA GLU A 34 1.19 17.08 -3.31
C GLU A 34 -0.09 16.76 -4.12
N SER A 35 -0.21 15.52 -4.61
CA SER A 35 -1.42 15.04 -5.27
C SER A 35 -1.51 13.52 -5.30
N LYS A 36 -2.73 13.02 -5.47
CA LYS A 36 -3.04 11.61 -5.73
C LYS A 36 -2.30 11.04 -6.95
N ARG A 37 -2.10 11.85 -7.99
CA ARG A 37 -1.40 11.41 -9.21
C ARG A 37 0.06 11.09 -8.89
N LEU A 38 0.74 11.98 -8.18
CA LEU A 38 2.12 11.77 -7.72
C LEU A 38 2.22 10.54 -6.82
N ALA A 39 1.25 10.33 -5.93
CA ALA A 39 1.23 9.13 -5.09
C ALA A 39 1.17 7.83 -5.92
N ARG A 40 0.37 7.81 -6.98
CA ARG A 40 0.21 6.66 -7.89
C ARG A 40 1.45 6.44 -8.76
N GLU A 41 2.03 7.51 -9.29
CA GLU A 41 3.29 7.45 -10.05
C GLU A 41 4.41 6.90 -9.17
N TRP A 42 4.57 7.48 -7.97
CA TRP A 42 5.56 7.03 -7.00
C TRP A 42 5.43 5.54 -6.65
N ALA A 43 4.21 5.01 -6.47
CA ALA A 43 4.01 3.59 -6.19
C ALA A 43 4.46 2.70 -7.37
N ARG A 44 4.25 3.14 -8.60
CA ARG A 44 4.72 2.41 -9.79
C ARG A 44 6.24 2.42 -9.89
N GLU A 45 6.86 3.57 -9.68
CA GLU A 45 8.32 3.73 -9.75
C GLU A 45 9.05 2.99 -8.62
N THR A 46 8.42 2.90 -7.44
CA THR A 46 9.01 2.25 -6.26
C THR A 46 8.70 0.75 -6.20
N SER A 47 7.92 0.22 -7.16
CA SER A 47 7.60 -1.21 -7.22
C SER A 47 8.88 -2.03 -7.44
N PRO A 48 9.33 -2.83 -6.45
CA PRO A 48 10.54 -3.62 -6.61
C PRO A 48 10.28 -4.81 -7.54
N GLN A 49 11.32 -5.30 -8.20
CA GLN A 49 11.19 -6.46 -9.11
C GLN A 49 10.52 -7.65 -8.39
N GLY A 50 9.48 -8.21 -9.00
CA GLY A 50 8.67 -9.31 -8.43
C GLY A 50 7.57 -8.88 -7.45
N HIS A 51 7.41 -7.58 -7.17
CA HIS A 51 6.28 -7.06 -6.41
C HIS A 51 5.68 -5.82 -7.08
N THR A 52 4.35 -5.74 -7.10
CA THR A 52 3.64 -4.55 -7.58
C THR A 52 3.13 -3.78 -6.38
N PHE A 53 3.48 -2.49 -6.32
CA PHE A 53 2.90 -1.54 -5.38
C PHE A 53 1.83 -0.71 -6.09
N TRP A 54 0.72 -0.45 -5.41
CA TRP A 54 -0.31 0.46 -5.91
C TRP A 54 -0.99 1.20 -4.77
N ILE A 55 -1.55 2.37 -5.10
CA ILE A 55 -2.34 3.17 -4.18
C ILE A 55 -3.82 2.82 -4.36
N GLN A 56 -4.46 2.46 -3.26
CA GLN A 56 -5.90 2.39 -3.14
C GLN A 56 -6.38 3.64 -2.41
N ASP A 57 -7.36 4.35 -2.97
CA ASP A 57 -7.99 5.47 -2.29
C ASP A 57 -8.70 4.99 -1.03
N ALA A 58 -8.66 5.81 0.02
CA ALA A 58 -9.45 5.58 1.22
C ALA A 58 -10.93 5.69 0.87
N HIS A 59 -11.74 4.87 1.54
CA HIS A 59 -13.19 4.95 1.37
C HIS A 59 -13.67 6.28 1.96
N PRO A 60 -14.66 6.98 1.39
CA PRO A 60 -15.19 8.23 1.96
C PRO A 60 -15.81 8.09 3.35
N LEU A 61 -16.02 6.85 3.83
CA LEU A 61 -16.50 6.53 5.18
C LEU A 61 -15.36 6.04 6.10
N ASP A 62 -14.15 5.90 5.57
CA ASP A 62 -12.98 5.55 6.36
C ASP A 62 -12.57 6.79 7.16
N SER A 63 -12.70 6.73 8.48
CA SER A 63 -12.29 7.81 9.38
C SER A 63 -10.77 7.87 9.61
N GLY A 64 -10.01 7.17 8.76
CA GLY A 64 -8.56 7.16 8.80
C GLY A 64 -8.00 8.55 8.45
N PRO A 65 -6.85 8.94 9.01
CA PRO A 65 -6.21 10.21 8.66
C PRO A 65 -5.61 10.22 7.25
N ALA A 66 -5.64 9.10 6.52
CA ALA A 66 -5.00 8.92 5.23
C ALA A 66 -6.01 8.92 4.09
N ASP A 67 -5.74 9.72 3.06
CA ASP A 67 -6.53 9.79 1.82
C ASP A 67 -6.36 8.55 0.95
N GLY A 68 -5.27 7.79 1.17
CA GLY A 68 -5.02 6.54 0.46
C GLY A 68 -4.13 5.58 1.21
N TYR A 69 -4.11 4.35 0.72
CA TYR A 69 -3.35 3.25 1.27
C TYR A 69 -2.42 2.65 0.21
N LEU A 70 -1.15 2.52 0.55
CA LEU A 70 -0.20 1.74 -0.24
C LEU A 70 -0.40 0.26 0.04
N LEU A 71 -0.63 -0.48 -1.03
CA LEU A 71 -0.75 -1.93 -1.06
C LEU A 71 0.42 -2.53 -1.84
N ALA A 72 0.81 -3.74 -1.47
CA ALA A 72 1.80 -4.51 -2.20
C ALA A 72 1.27 -5.90 -2.51
N ARG A 73 1.63 -6.43 -3.68
CA ARG A 73 1.35 -7.80 -4.11
C ARG A 73 2.63 -8.38 -4.67
N ARG A 74 2.93 -9.61 -4.28
CA ARG A 74 3.98 -10.39 -4.92
C ARG A 74 3.46 -10.93 -6.26
N HIS A 75 4.18 -10.70 -7.34
CA HIS A 75 3.96 -11.40 -8.60
C HIS A 75 4.42 -12.85 -8.39
N ARG A 76 3.48 -13.73 -8.03
CA ARG A 76 3.72 -15.16 -8.20
C ARG A 76 3.67 -15.41 -9.70
N GLY A 77 4.83 -15.69 -10.29
CA GLY A 77 4.89 -16.30 -11.62
C GLY A 77 3.93 -17.48 -11.63
N HIS A 78 3.19 -17.62 -12.71
CA HIS A 78 2.12 -18.59 -12.87
C HIS A 78 2.64 -20.02 -12.72
N ASP A 79 2.64 -20.53 -11.49
CA ASP A 79 2.54 -21.95 -11.16
C ASP A 79 1.57 -22.09 -9.97
N ARG A 80 0.31 -22.32 -10.35
CA ARG A 80 -0.77 -23.03 -9.64
C ARG A 80 -0.68 -23.13 -8.10
N GLU A 81 -1.23 -22.14 -7.39
CA GLU A 81 -2.09 -22.32 -6.20
C GLU A 81 -2.73 -20.97 -5.78
N PRO A 82 -4.05 -20.88 -5.58
CA PRO A 82 -4.68 -19.64 -5.09
C PRO A 82 -4.24 -19.40 -3.64
N PRO A 83 -3.54 -18.30 -3.32
CA PRO A 83 -3.24 -17.98 -1.94
C PRO A 83 -4.53 -17.57 -1.24
N GLY A 84 -4.81 -18.29 -0.16
CA GLY A 84 -6.06 -18.29 0.57
C GLY A 84 -6.57 -16.93 1.04
N GLU A 85 -7.89 -16.91 1.18
CA GLU A 85 -8.60 -16.35 2.33
C GLU A 85 -8.02 -15.01 2.81
N GLN A 86 -8.60 -13.91 2.30
CA GLN A 86 -8.65 -12.68 3.10
C GLN A 86 -9.33 -13.06 4.42
N ALA A 87 -8.52 -13.33 5.45
CA ALA A 87 -8.98 -13.38 6.82
C ALA A 87 -9.53 -12.00 7.15
N SER A 88 -10.81 -11.82 6.86
CA SER A 88 -11.70 -10.89 7.54
C SER A 88 -11.43 -11.06 9.02
N LEU A 89 -10.88 -10.02 9.66
CA LEU A 89 -10.87 -9.93 11.11
C LEU A 89 -12.33 -9.91 11.58
N GLY A 90 -12.85 -11.09 11.87
CA GLY A 90 -14.05 -11.31 12.66
C GLY A 90 -13.69 -12.29 13.76
N GLY A 91 -14.00 -11.95 15.01
CA GLY A 91 -13.81 -12.87 16.12
C GLY A 91 -13.79 -12.15 17.47
N CYS A 92 -14.95 -12.16 18.10
CA CYS A 92 -15.26 -11.67 19.43
C CYS A 92 -14.62 -12.49 20.55
#